data_AF-A0A3R7JSI8-F1
#
_entry.id   AF-A0A3R7JSI8-F1
#
_cell.length_a   1.000
_cell.length_b   1.000
_cell.length_c   1.000
_cell.angle_alpha   90.00
_cell.angle_beta   90.00
_cell.angle_gamma   90.00
#
_symmetry.space_group_name_H-M   'P 1'
#
loop_
_entity.id
_entity.type
_entity.pdbx_description
1 polymer ?
#
loop_
_entity_poly.entity_id
_entity_poly.type
_entity_poly.pdbx_seq_one_letter_code
_entity_poly.pdbx_strand_id
1 'polypeptide(L)'
;MYFCVTLVAAAVHVIDSLLLVTSWKSCETTDPAAPIEDSLPNGWIGVRLSGPRWEKTRYCALCRKAVPGLDHHCTWLQTCIGKNNYAQFFTVAITGTVQFVLQVVYAGFTLLWLHSHPLSDAGDFGYFVEGCLITCLAISVPCMFMYFVLVGFHLWLMYLGYGTYEWMLRRRKEQRAKLDAKKKKKKNTSTERGDSGDSTTRESSGHTIIGVDERERELTML
;
A
#
# COMPACT_ATOMS: atom_id res chain seq x y z
N MET A 1 -9.28 17.28 -35.27
CA MET A 1 -8.38 16.27 -34.65
C MET A 1 -8.34 16.40 -33.13
N TYR A 2 -7.95 17.56 -32.57
CA TYR A 2 -7.89 17.79 -31.12
C TYR A 2 -9.22 17.49 -30.38
N PHE A 3 -10.35 17.95 -30.91
CA PHE A 3 -11.68 17.69 -30.35
C PHE A 3 -12.00 16.19 -30.21
N CYS A 4 -11.71 15.38 -31.23
CA CYS A 4 -11.93 13.93 -31.18
C CYS A 4 -11.03 13.26 -30.13
N VAL A 5 -9.76 13.69 -30.01
CA VAL A 5 -8.83 13.19 -28.99
C VAL A 5 -9.33 13.52 -27.59
N THR A 6 -9.81 14.75 -27.37
CA THR A 6 -10.40 15.17 -26.09
C THR A 6 -11.65 14.36 -25.73
N LEU A 7 -12.56 14.12 -26.68
CA LEU A 7 -13.75 13.30 -26.42
C LEU A 7 -13.40 11.86 -26.05
N VAL A 8 -12.46 11.24 -26.75
CA VAL A 8 -11.99 9.88 -26.45
C VAL A 8 -11.31 9.85 -25.08
N ALA A 9 -10.41 10.81 -24.79
CA ALA A 9 -9.74 10.89 -23.50
C ALA A 9 -10.75 11.07 -22.35
N ALA A 10 -11.75 11.93 -22.52
CA ALA A 10 -12.82 12.12 -21.55
C ALA A 10 -13.63 10.84 -21.33
N ALA A 11 -14.00 10.13 -22.40
CA ALA A 11 -14.73 8.87 -22.30
C ALA A 11 -13.93 7.81 -21.52
N VAL A 12 -12.64 7.65 -21.84
CA VAL A 12 -11.76 6.70 -21.14
C VAL A 12 -11.61 7.08 -19.66
N HIS A 13 -11.41 8.36 -19.36
CA HIS A 13 -11.33 8.84 -17.98
C HIS A 13 -12.61 8.56 -17.18
N VAL A 14 -13.78 8.79 -17.77
CA VAL A 14 -15.06 8.53 -17.11
C VAL A 14 -15.22 7.03 -16.84
N ILE A 15 -14.92 6.17 -17.82
CA ILE A 15 -15.02 4.72 -17.66
C ILE A 15 -14.08 4.22 -16.55
N ASP A 16 -12.81 4.63 -16.57
CA ASP A 16 -11.83 4.23 -15.56
C ASP A 16 -12.19 4.77 -14.17
N SER A 17 -12.68 6.00 -14.08
CA SER A 17 -13.14 6.60 -12.82
C SER A 17 -14.34 5.84 -12.23
N LEU A 18 -15.28 5.42 -13.08
CA LEU A 18 -16.41 4.59 -12.64
C LEU A 18 -15.93 3.23 -12.13
N LEU A 19 -14.97 2.60 -12.81
CA LEU A 19 -14.38 1.34 -12.34
C LEU A 19 -13.62 1.53 -11.02
N LEU A 20 -12.86 2.61 -10.87
CA LEU A 20 -12.15 2.95 -9.65
C LEU A 20 -13.13 3.14 -8.48
N VAL A 21 -14.17 3.95 -8.65
CA VAL A 21 -15.14 4.25 -7.58
C VAL A 21 -15.95 3.01 -7.21
N THR A 22 -16.38 2.21 -8.19
CA THR A 22 -17.10 0.96 -7.91
C THR A 22 -16.22 -0.05 -7.19
N SER A 23 -14.96 -0.19 -7.60
CA SER A 23 -13.97 -1.05 -6.92
C SER A 23 -13.68 -0.58 -5.50
N TRP A 24 -13.47 0.73 -5.31
CA TRP A 24 -13.25 1.35 -4.01
C TRP A 24 -14.41 1.05 -3.08
N LYS A 25 -15.63 1.37 -3.53
CA LYS A 25 -16.83 1.18 -2.73
C LYS A 25 -17.03 -0.29 -2.37
N SER A 26 -16.86 -1.20 -3.34
CA SER A 26 -16.95 -2.64 -3.11
C SER A 26 -15.89 -3.12 -2.11
N CYS A 27 -14.66 -2.61 -2.19
CA CYS A 27 -13.58 -2.98 -1.29
C CYS A 27 -13.88 -2.59 0.17
N GLU A 28 -14.45 -1.39 0.38
CA GLU A 28 -14.85 -0.88 1.70
C GLU A 28 -16.05 -1.64 2.28
N THR A 29 -17.06 -1.93 1.46
CA THR A 29 -18.31 -2.53 1.94
C THR A 29 -18.25 -4.04 2.09
N THR A 30 -17.32 -4.70 1.39
CA THR A 30 -17.13 -6.15 1.54
C THR A 30 -16.55 -6.44 2.92
N ASP A 31 -17.21 -7.28 3.71
CA ASP A 31 -16.64 -7.74 4.97
C ASP A 31 -15.45 -8.69 4.70
N PRO A 32 -14.21 -8.29 5.01
CA PRO A 32 -13.05 -9.15 4.79
C PRO A 32 -13.03 -10.40 5.69
N ALA A 33 -13.86 -10.47 6.74
CA ALA A 33 -13.94 -11.62 7.65
C ALA A 33 -15.08 -12.59 7.32
N ALA A 34 -15.95 -12.28 6.36
CA ALA A 34 -17.07 -13.13 5.98
C ALA A 34 -16.58 -14.52 5.50
N PRO A 35 -17.37 -15.59 5.73
CA PRO A 35 -17.13 -16.89 5.11
C PRO A 35 -17.01 -16.76 3.58
N ILE A 36 -16.15 -17.58 2.96
CA ILE A 36 -15.88 -17.50 1.52
C ILE A 36 -17.15 -17.74 0.69
N GLU A 37 -18.05 -18.61 1.17
CA GLU A 37 -19.33 -18.92 0.51
C GLU A 37 -20.25 -17.69 0.41
N ASP A 38 -20.13 -16.75 1.35
CA ASP A 38 -20.89 -15.50 1.37
C ASP A 38 -20.20 -14.38 0.57
N SER A 39 -18.93 -14.56 0.20
CA SER A 39 -18.15 -13.58 -0.54
C SER A 39 -18.29 -13.80 -2.05
N LEU A 40 -18.80 -12.80 -2.78
CA LEU A 40 -18.99 -12.73 -4.25
C LEU A 40 -18.93 -14.11 -4.95
N PRO A 41 -20.07 -14.77 -5.24
CA PRO A 41 -20.08 -16.17 -5.68
C PRO A 41 -19.27 -16.43 -6.95
N ASN A 42 -19.09 -15.43 -7.82
CA ASN A 42 -18.29 -15.52 -9.05
C ASN A 42 -16.90 -14.85 -8.96
N GLY A 43 -16.50 -14.36 -7.79
CA GLY A 43 -15.32 -13.52 -7.61
C GLY A 43 -15.49 -12.10 -8.16
N TRP A 44 -14.49 -11.25 -7.94
CA TRP A 44 -14.48 -9.87 -8.44
C TRP A 44 -14.06 -9.86 -9.91
N ILE A 45 -14.97 -9.53 -10.82
CA ILE A 45 -14.72 -9.55 -12.28
C ILE A 45 -14.18 -10.92 -12.73
N GLY A 46 -14.72 -12.01 -12.15
CA GLY A 46 -14.26 -13.38 -12.44
C GLY A 46 -12.93 -13.77 -11.81
N VAL A 47 -12.26 -12.87 -11.07
CA VAL A 47 -10.99 -13.16 -10.39
C VAL A 47 -11.28 -13.90 -9.07
N ARG A 48 -10.76 -15.12 -8.96
CA ARG A 48 -10.77 -15.92 -7.73
C ARG A 48 -9.35 -16.16 -7.24
N LEU A 49 -9.07 -15.70 -6.02
CA LEU A 49 -7.79 -15.88 -5.36
C LEU A 49 -7.72 -17.28 -4.74
N SER A 50 -6.73 -18.05 -5.13
CA SER A 50 -6.51 -19.43 -4.67
C SER A 50 -5.04 -19.68 -4.34
N GLY A 51 -4.80 -20.70 -3.53
CA GLY A 51 -3.46 -21.13 -3.10
C GLY A 51 -3.18 -20.91 -1.61
N PRO A 52 -2.08 -21.50 -1.10
CA PRO A 52 -1.83 -21.66 0.34
C PRO A 52 -1.73 -20.34 1.13
N ARG A 53 -1.36 -19.24 0.46
CA ARG A 53 -1.32 -17.90 1.08
C ARG A 53 -2.71 -17.47 1.55
N TRP A 54 -3.73 -17.70 0.74
CA TRP A 54 -5.09 -17.19 0.96
C TRP A 54 -5.90 -18.02 1.97
N GLU A 55 -5.41 -19.19 2.34
CA GLU A 55 -6.05 -20.09 3.32
C GLU A 55 -5.67 -19.72 4.77
N LYS A 56 -4.63 -18.91 4.97
CA LYS A 56 -4.19 -18.51 6.30
C LYS A 56 -5.07 -17.38 6.84
N THR A 57 -5.78 -17.66 7.91
CA THR A 57 -6.50 -16.63 8.68
C THR A 57 -5.58 -15.98 9.69
N ARG A 58 -5.68 -14.65 9.83
CA ARG A 58 -4.88 -13.88 10.80
C ARG A 58 -5.76 -12.85 11.49
N TYR A 59 -5.46 -12.54 12.75
CA TYR A 59 -6.18 -11.54 13.51
C TYR A 59 -5.66 -10.13 13.19
N CYS A 60 -6.55 -9.20 12.89
CA CYS A 60 -6.23 -7.78 12.84
C CYS A 60 -6.73 -7.11 14.12
N ALA A 61 -5.82 -6.49 14.85
CA ALA A 61 -6.14 -5.83 16.10
C ALA A 61 -6.93 -4.55 15.94
N LEU A 62 -6.62 -3.77 14.91
CA LEU A 62 -7.30 -2.51 14.61
C LEU A 62 -8.80 -2.74 14.37
N CYS A 63 -9.14 -3.78 13.60
CA CYS A 63 -10.53 -4.15 13.33
C CYS A 63 -11.12 -5.14 14.34
N ARG A 64 -10.30 -5.68 15.26
CA ARG A 64 -10.67 -6.72 16.24
C ARG A 64 -11.38 -7.93 15.64
N LYS A 65 -10.87 -8.45 14.52
CA LYS A 65 -11.45 -9.61 13.84
C LYS A 65 -10.41 -10.47 13.12
N ALA A 66 -10.75 -11.74 12.92
CA ALA A 66 -9.96 -12.68 12.15
C ALA A 66 -10.30 -12.56 10.66
N VAL A 67 -9.29 -12.35 9.83
CA VAL A 67 -9.44 -12.10 8.39
C VAL A 67 -8.75 -13.21 7.60
N PRO A 68 -9.49 -14.00 6.81
CA PRO A 68 -8.92 -14.98 5.87
C PRO A 68 -8.02 -14.31 4.84
N GLY A 69 -6.80 -14.86 4.67
CA GLY A 69 -5.83 -14.34 3.71
C GLY A 69 -5.42 -12.88 3.97
N LEU A 70 -5.40 -12.45 5.24
CA LEU A 70 -5.06 -11.07 5.62
C LEU A 70 -3.75 -10.61 4.98
N ASP A 71 -3.82 -9.51 4.25
CA ASP A 71 -2.67 -8.85 3.64
C ASP A 71 -2.21 -7.64 4.45
N HIS A 72 -3.12 -6.75 4.82
CA HIS A 72 -2.86 -5.60 5.69
C HIS A 72 -4.17 -4.94 6.12
N HIS A 73 -4.11 -4.04 7.11
CA HIS A 73 -5.18 -3.07 7.35
C HIS A 73 -4.90 -1.81 6.54
N CYS A 74 -5.80 -1.44 5.63
CA CYS A 74 -5.63 -0.26 4.79
C CYS A 74 -6.30 0.94 5.46
N THR A 75 -5.49 1.92 5.87
CA THR A 75 -5.98 3.17 6.47
C THR A 75 -6.69 4.07 5.46
N TRP A 76 -6.47 3.87 4.15
CA TRP A 76 -7.14 4.66 3.12
C TRP A 76 -8.57 4.17 2.84
N LEU A 77 -8.77 2.85 2.87
CA LEU A 77 -10.07 2.19 2.66
C LEU A 77 -10.79 1.88 3.98
N GLN A 78 -10.19 2.25 5.12
CA GLN A 78 -10.76 2.04 6.46
C GLN A 78 -11.21 0.59 6.72
N THR A 79 -10.52 -0.39 6.13
CA THR A 79 -10.87 -1.82 6.21
C THR A 79 -9.65 -2.71 6.10
N CYS A 80 -9.77 -3.96 6.54
CA CYS A 80 -8.76 -4.97 6.27
C CYS A 80 -8.81 -5.39 4.81
N ILE A 81 -7.64 -5.55 4.20
CA ILE A 81 -7.48 -6.17 2.89
C ILE A 81 -7.12 -7.65 3.14
N GLY A 82 -8.00 -8.54 2.69
CA GLY A 82 -7.87 -9.99 2.81
C GLY A 82 -8.41 -10.69 1.57
N LYS A 83 -8.56 -12.01 1.62
CA LYS A 83 -8.96 -12.83 0.46
C LYS A 83 -10.23 -12.30 -0.25
N ASN A 84 -11.21 -11.87 0.52
CA ASN A 84 -12.54 -11.51 -0.01
C ASN A 84 -12.58 -10.16 -0.73
N ASN A 85 -11.62 -9.25 -0.48
CA ASN A 85 -11.60 -7.91 -1.07
C ASN A 85 -10.26 -7.52 -1.71
N TYR A 86 -9.27 -8.42 -1.74
CA TYR A 86 -7.96 -8.13 -2.32
C TYR A 86 -8.02 -7.85 -3.83
N ALA A 87 -8.90 -8.51 -4.57
CA ALA A 87 -9.07 -8.26 -6.01
C ALA A 87 -9.63 -6.85 -6.28
N GLN A 88 -10.59 -6.40 -5.47
CA GLN A 88 -11.13 -5.03 -5.49
C GLN A 88 -10.02 -4.02 -5.19
N PHE A 89 -9.26 -4.24 -4.10
CA PHE A 89 -8.12 -3.41 -3.73
C PHE A 89 -7.09 -3.30 -4.86
N PHE A 90 -6.73 -4.43 -5.48
CA PHE A 90 -5.77 -4.42 -6.57
C PHE A 90 -6.33 -3.72 -7.81
N THR A 91 -7.65 -3.84 -8.07
CA THR A 91 -8.33 -3.07 -9.12
C THR A 91 -8.23 -1.57 -8.85
N VAL A 92 -8.48 -1.11 -7.62
CA VAL A 92 -8.29 0.30 -7.21
C VAL A 92 -6.85 0.76 -7.45
N ALA A 93 -5.85 -0.06 -7.12
CA ALA A 93 -4.45 0.30 -7.34
C ALA A 93 -4.12 0.44 -8.83
N ILE A 94 -4.63 -0.46 -9.68
CA ILE A 94 -4.41 -0.42 -11.13
C ILE A 94 -5.16 0.74 -11.78
N THR A 95 -6.46 0.89 -11.54
CA THR A 95 -7.25 1.99 -12.11
C THR A 95 -6.77 3.33 -11.59
N GLY A 96 -6.38 3.44 -10.32
CA GLY A 96 -5.76 4.66 -9.80
C GLY A 96 -4.45 5.01 -10.54
N THR A 97 -3.62 4.02 -10.83
CA THR A 97 -2.40 4.22 -11.65
C THR A 97 -2.76 4.71 -13.05
N VAL A 98 -3.72 4.06 -13.71
CA VAL A 98 -4.19 4.43 -15.06
C VAL A 98 -4.75 5.85 -15.06
N GLN A 99 -5.62 6.19 -14.10
CA GLN A 99 -6.21 7.51 -13.96
C GLN A 99 -5.16 8.61 -13.87
N PHE A 100 -4.15 8.46 -13.00
CA PHE A 100 -3.09 9.48 -12.86
C PHE A 100 -2.19 9.54 -14.10
N VAL A 101 -1.89 8.41 -14.75
CA VAL A 101 -1.15 8.41 -16.03
C VAL A 101 -1.92 9.16 -17.10
N LEU A 102 -3.21 8.87 -17.27
CA LEU A 102 -4.07 9.54 -18.25
C LEU A 102 -4.15 11.05 -17.97
N GLN A 103 -4.28 11.46 -16.70
CA GLN A 103 -4.31 12.87 -16.31
C GLN A 103 -2.99 13.58 -16.67
N VAL A 104 -1.85 12.96 -16.36
CA VAL A 104 -0.53 13.52 -16.66
C VAL A 104 -0.32 13.65 -18.17
N VAL A 105 -0.65 12.61 -18.94
CA VAL A 105 -0.52 12.60 -20.39
C VAL A 105 -1.43 13.65 -21.02
N TYR A 106 -2.71 13.70 -20.61
CA TYR A 106 -3.68 14.63 -21.18
C TYR A 106 -3.36 16.10 -20.83
N ALA A 107 -3.04 16.39 -19.57
CA ALA A 107 -2.69 17.74 -19.15
C ALA A 107 -1.36 18.21 -19.79
N GLY A 108 -0.36 17.33 -19.85
CA GLY A 108 0.91 17.61 -20.53
C GLY A 108 0.72 17.86 -22.03
N PHE A 109 -0.04 17.00 -22.72
CA PHE A 109 -0.37 17.19 -24.13
C PHE A 109 -1.14 18.50 -24.38
N THR A 110 -2.12 18.83 -23.53
CA THR A 110 -2.89 20.06 -23.62
C THR A 110 -2.01 21.30 -23.44
N LEU A 111 -1.09 21.31 -22.47
CA LEU A 111 -0.16 22.42 -22.27
C LEU A 111 0.81 22.59 -23.44
N LEU A 112 1.36 21.49 -23.98
CA LEU A 112 2.20 21.54 -25.18
C LEU A 112 1.43 22.07 -26.41
N TRP A 113 0.16 21.70 -26.53
CA TRP A 113 -0.73 22.23 -27.57
C TRP A 113 -0.97 23.73 -27.39
N LEU A 114 -1.25 24.18 -26.16
CA LEU A 114 -1.47 25.58 -25.81
C LEU A 114 -0.23 26.45 -26.04
N HIS A 115 0.97 25.89 -25.85
CA HIS A 115 2.21 26.57 -26.17
C HIS A 115 2.32 26.92 -27.66
N SER A 116 1.83 26.03 -28.54
CA SER A 116 1.83 26.24 -29.99
C SER A 116 0.62 27.05 -30.49
N HIS A 117 -0.45 27.11 -29.71
CA HIS A 117 -1.71 27.82 -30.01
C HIS A 117 -2.09 28.68 -28.80
N PRO A 118 -1.36 29.77 -28.55
CA PRO A 118 -1.55 30.58 -27.35
C PRO A 118 -2.97 31.14 -27.32
N LEU A 119 -3.62 31.01 -26.16
CA LEU A 119 -4.94 31.54 -25.89
C LEU A 119 -4.91 33.06 -25.62
N SER A 120 -4.00 33.82 -26.23
CA SER A 120 -3.85 35.27 -25.99
C SER A 120 -5.14 36.04 -26.27
N ASP A 121 -5.95 35.55 -27.21
CA ASP A 121 -7.25 36.12 -27.57
C ASP A 121 -8.37 35.77 -26.58
N ALA A 122 -8.15 34.80 -25.67
CA ALA A 122 -9.11 34.37 -24.66
C ALA A 122 -8.99 35.13 -23.33
N GLY A 123 -8.00 36.03 -23.18
CA GLY A 123 -7.81 36.86 -21.99
C GLY A 123 -7.63 36.06 -20.69
N ASP A 124 -8.19 36.57 -19.59
CA ASP A 124 -8.09 35.96 -18.24
C ASP A 124 -8.53 34.50 -18.18
N PHE A 125 -9.49 34.10 -19.04
CA PHE A 125 -9.97 32.72 -19.10
C PHE A 125 -8.87 31.75 -19.58
N GLY A 126 -8.00 32.17 -20.49
CA GLY A 126 -6.87 31.36 -20.96
C GLY A 126 -5.88 31.05 -19.85
N TYR A 127 -5.47 32.08 -19.10
CA TYR A 127 -4.57 31.94 -17.96
C TYR A 127 -5.16 31.08 -16.83
N PHE A 128 -6.47 31.19 -16.59
CA PHE A 128 -7.16 30.32 -15.63
C PHE A 128 -7.08 28.85 -16.02
N VAL A 129 -7.38 28.51 -17.28
CA VAL A 129 -7.32 27.12 -17.78
C VAL A 129 -5.89 26.57 -17.72
N GLU A 130 -4.90 27.36 -18.14
CA GLU A 130 -3.48 26.99 -18.06
C GLU A 130 -3.06 26.73 -16.59
N GLY A 131 -3.45 27.61 -15.67
CA GLY A 131 -3.22 27.44 -14.23
C GLY A 131 -3.86 26.17 -13.65
N CYS A 132 -5.09 25.84 -14.06
CA CYS A 132 -5.76 24.59 -13.67
C CYS A 132 -5.00 23.35 -14.18
N LEU A 133 -4.50 23.37 -15.41
CA LEU A 133 -3.74 22.27 -15.99
C LEU A 133 -2.38 22.07 -15.29
N ILE A 134 -1.68 23.17 -14.99
CA ILE A 134 -0.41 23.12 -14.23
C ILE A 134 -0.65 22.58 -12.83
N THR A 135 -1.70 23.05 -12.14
CA THR A 135 -2.06 22.57 -10.80
C THR A 135 -2.44 21.08 -10.84
N CYS A 136 -3.19 20.67 -11.86
CA CYS A 136 -3.52 19.26 -12.08
C CYS A 136 -2.25 18.42 -12.21
N LEU A 137 -1.28 18.83 -13.04
CA LEU A 137 0.00 18.12 -13.16
C LEU A 137 0.79 18.05 -11.85
N ALA A 138 0.85 19.16 -11.12
CA ALA A 138 1.57 19.25 -9.86
C ALA A 138 1.05 18.26 -8.80
N ILE A 139 -0.25 17.95 -8.82
CA ILE A 139 -0.87 16.95 -7.94
C ILE A 139 -0.77 15.55 -8.55
N SER A 140 -1.08 15.39 -9.84
CA SER A 140 -1.17 14.08 -10.47
C SER A 140 0.18 13.37 -10.60
N VAL A 141 1.29 14.09 -10.80
CA VAL A 141 2.62 13.46 -10.94
C VAL A 141 3.08 12.76 -9.64
N PRO A 142 3.04 13.40 -8.45
CA PRO A 142 3.34 12.72 -7.19
C PRO A 142 2.40 11.55 -6.90
N CYS A 143 1.10 11.71 -7.14
CA CYS A 143 0.13 10.63 -6.98
C CYS A 143 0.42 9.46 -7.91
N MET A 144 0.71 9.72 -9.18
CA MET A 144 1.12 8.72 -10.16
C MET A 144 2.31 7.91 -9.63
N PHE A 145 3.37 8.57 -9.15
CA PHE A 145 4.55 7.90 -8.60
C PHE A 145 4.19 7.02 -7.39
N MET A 146 3.39 7.51 -6.46
CA MET A 146 2.94 6.74 -5.29
C MET A 146 2.18 5.47 -5.69
N TYR A 147 1.27 5.57 -6.67
CA TYR A 147 0.50 4.44 -7.18
C TYR A 147 1.37 3.42 -7.93
N PHE A 148 2.36 3.87 -8.72
CA PHE A 148 3.34 2.98 -9.34
C PHE A 148 4.15 2.19 -8.30
N VAL A 149 4.57 2.84 -7.22
CA VAL A 149 5.27 2.16 -6.11
C VAL A 149 4.35 1.12 -5.46
N LEU A 150 3.08 1.45 -5.22
CA LEU A 150 2.10 0.54 -4.64
C LEU A 150 1.89 -0.71 -5.51
N VAL A 151 1.60 -0.51 -6.80
CA VAL A 151 1.39 -1.61 -7.76
C VAL A 151 2.66 -2.43 -7.91
N GLY A 152 3.82 -1.79 -8.10
CA GLY A 152 5.11 -2.45 -8.24
C GLY A 152 5.47 -3.30 -7.01
N PHE A 153 5.21 -2.78 -5.81
CA PHE A 153 5.43 -3.51 -4.57
C PHE A 153 4.53 -4.76 -4.47
N HIS A 154 3.22 -4.64 -4.77
CA HIS A 154 2.33 -5.80 -4.74
C HIS A 154 2.62 -6.81 -5.85
N LEU A 155 3.00 -6.38 -7.06
CA LEU A 155 3.46 -7.25 -8.14
C LEU A 155 4.70 -8.03 -7.72
N TRP A 156 5.67 -7.36 -7.11
CA TRP A 156 6.87 -8.01 -6.58
C TRP A 156 6.55 -9.05 -5.49
N LEU A 157 5.63 -8.74 -4.58
CA LEU A 157 5.19 -9.70 -3.56
C LEU A 157 4.46 -10.90 -4.17
N MET A 158 3.62 -10.68 -5.18
CA MET A 158 2.93 -11.75 -5.90
C MET A 158 3.92 -12.66 -6.63
N TYR A 159 4.95 -12.10 -7.26
CA TYR A 159 6.04 -12.88 -7.88
C TYR A 159 6.77 -13.76 -6.86
N LEU A 160 6.97 -13.27 -5.63
CA LEU A 160 7.58 -14.05 -4.54
C LEU A 160 6.60 -15.01 -3.83
N GLY A 161 5.31 -14.97 -4.16
CA GLY A 161 4.28 -15.77 -3.49
C GLY A 161 3.97 -15.35 -2.06
N TYR A 162 4.34 -14.13 -1.65
CA TYR A 162 4.13 -13.61 -0.29
C TYR A 162 3.01 -12.58 -0.23
N GLY A 163 2.44 -12.39 0.95
CA GLY A 163 1.59 -11.23 1.27
C GLY A 163 2.37 -10.11 1.95
N THR A 164 1.80 -8.91 1.95
CA THR A 164 2.38 -7.72 2.59
C THR A 164 2.59 -7.98 4.08
N TYR A 165 1.61 -8.59 4.75
CA TYR A 165 1.71 -9.01 6.14
C TYR A 165 2.93 -9.91 6.39
N GLU A 166 3.12 -10.93 5.55
CA GLU A 166 4.23 -11.89 5.69
C GLU A 166 5.59 -11.21 5.47
N TRP A 167 5.67 -10.33 4.47
CA TRP A 167 6.86 -9.53 4.23
C TRP A 167 7.18 -8.60 5.40
N MET A 168 6.18 -7.92 5.97
CA MET A 168 6.36 -7.05 7.14
C MET A 168 6.83 -7.83 8.36
N LEU A 169 6.27 -9.01 8.62
CA LEU A 169 6.72 -9.87 9.71
C LEU A 169 8.18 -10.29 9.55
N ARG A 170 8.60 -10.70 8.34
CA ARG A 170 10.00 -11.07 8.06
C ARG A 170 10.94 -9.89 8.27
N ARG A 171 10.59 -8.73 7.72
CA ARG A 171 11.37 -7.50 7.88
C ARG A 171 11.51 -7.11 9.35
N ARG A 172 10.46 -7.23 10.16
CA ARG A 172 10.52 -6.98 11.62
C ARG A 172 11.44 -7.98 12.34
N LYS A 173 11.39 -9.26 11.99
CA LYS A 173 12.30 -10.30 12.54
C LYS A 173 13.76 -9.99 12.22
N GLU A 174 14.06 -9.64 10.98
CA GLU A 174 15.41 -9.27 10.54
C GLU A 174 15.95 -8.02 11.26
N GLN A 175 15.11 -6.98 11.41
CA GLN A 175 15.51 -5.77 12.13
C GLN A 175 15.79 -6.05 13.61
N ARG A 176 14.96 -6.88 14.27
CA ARG A 176 15.20 -7.32 15.65
C ARG A 176 16.52 -8.08 15.77
N ALA A 177 16.78 -9.05 14.89
CA ALA A 177 18.04 -9.79 14.86
C ALA A 177 19.26 -8.85 14.68
N LYS A 178 19.16 -7.83 13.81
CA LYS A 178 20.22 -6.82 13.64
C LYS A 178 20.44 -5.99 14.91
N LEU A 179 19.38 -5.61 15.61
CA LEU A 179 19.48 -4.87 16.87
C LEU A 179 20.11 -5.72 17.99
N ASP A 180 19.71 -6.98 18.10
CA ASP A 180 20.25 -7.91 19.11
C ASP A 180 21.74 -8.22 18.83
N ALA A 181 22.12 -8.40 17.56
CA ALA A 181 23.51 -8.54 17.16
C ALA A 181 24.35 -7.30 17.51
N LYS A 182 23.82 -6.09 17.28
CA LYS A 182 24.48 -4.83 17.67
C LYS A 182 24.64 -4.72 19.19
N LYS A 183 23.62 -5.09 19.98
CA LYS A 183 23.69 -5.10 21.46
C LYS A 183 24.75 -6.07 21.96
N LYS A 184 24.79 -7.29 21.40
CA LYS A 184 25.81 -8.31 21.74
C LYS A 184 27.22 -7.82 21.43
N LYS A 185 27.43 -7.20 20.25
CA LYS A 185 28.73 -6.60 19.89
C LYS A 185 29.14 -5.50 20.86
N LYS A 186 28.23 -4.58 21.22
CA LYS A 186 28.52 -3.51 22.18
C LYS A 186 28.88 -4.05 23.56
N LYS A 187 28.16 -5.09 24.04
CA LYS A 187 28.45 -5.75 25.32
C LYS A 187 29.85 -6.37 25.31
N ASN A 188 30.21 -7.10 24.26
CA ASN A 188 31.53 -7.72 24.14
C ASN A 188 32.65 -6.66 24.12
N THR A 189 32.51 -5.59 23.34
CA THR A 189 33.50 -4.50 23.31
C THR A 189 33.61 -3.75 24.66
N SER A 190 32.51 -3.60 25.40
CA SER A 190 32.57 -3.02 26.75
C SER A 190 33.20 -3.96 27.78
N THR A 191 33.00 -5.28 27.66
CA THR A 191 33.67 -6.26 28.52
C THR A 191 35.17 -6.32 28.23
N GLU A 192 35.59 -6.29 26.96
CA GLU A 192 37.01 -6.22 26.58
C GLU A 192 37.68 -4.92 27.07
N ARG A 193 36.98 -3.78 27.08
CA ARG A 193 37.49 -2.52 27.67
C ARG A 193 37.48 -2.49 29.20
N GLY A 194 36.52 -3.16 29.82
CA GLY A 194 36.41 -3.25 31.29
C GLY A 194 37.41 -4.22 31.90
N ASP A 195 37.80 -5.27 31.20
CA ASP A 195 38.78 -6.26 31.67
C ASP A 195 40.24 -5.75 31.62
N SER A 196 40.47 -4.56 31.06
CA SER A 196 41.73 -3.82 31.21
C SER A 196 41.78 -2.93 32.47
N GLY A 197 40.72 -2.96 33.30
CA GLY A 197 40.58 -2.12 34.48
C GLY A 197 39.73 -2.78 35.57
N ASP A 198 40.43 -3.47 36.46
CA ASP A 198 40.01 -3.85 37.81
C ASP A 198 39.17 -5.13 37.98
N SER A 199 39.71 -6.02 38.79
CA SER A 199 39.12 -7.27 39.26
C SER A 199 38.18 -7.00 40.44
N THR A 200 36.90 -7.31 40.33
CA THR A 200 36.11 -7.88 41.46
C THR A 200 34.69 -8.31 41.05
N THR A 201 34.26 -9.37 41.71
CA THR A 201 33.07 -10.22 41.54
C THR A 201 31.70 -9.54 41.70
N ARG A 202 30.66 -10.02 40.99
CA ARG A 202 29.38 -10.49 41.59
C ARG A 202 28.39 -11.09 40.58
N GLU A 203 27.78 -12.21 40.98
CA GLU A 203 26.61 -12.86 40.39
C GLU A 203 25.35 -11.98 40.42
N SER A 204 24.46 -12.16 39.44
CA SER A 204 23.02 -12.25 39.68
C SER A 204 22.28 -12.69 38.39
N SER A 205 21.74 -13.90 38.43
CA SER A 205 20.70 -14.38 37.50
C SER A 205 19.33 -13.90 38.01
N GLY A 206 18.54 -13.27 37.15
CA GLY A 206 17.21 -12.78 37.51
C GLY A 206 16.29 -12.57 36.31
N HIS A 207 15.53 -13.62 35.99
CA HIS A 207 14.17 -13.61 35.45
C HIS A 207 13.85 -12.83 34.14
N THR A 208 13.83 -13.55 33.02
CA THR A 208 13.43 -13.06 31.68
C THR A 208 12.13 -13.74 31.18
N ILE A 209 11.17 -14.02 32.07
CA ILE A 209 9.94 -14.77 31.69
C ILE A 209 8.75 -13.84 31.42
N ILE A 210 8.65 -12.68 32.09
CA ILE A 210 7.47 -11.78 31.98
C ILE A 210 7.44 -11.04 30.63
N GLY A 211 8.60 -10.78 30.03
CA GLY A 211 8.71 -9.97 28.83
C GLY A 211 8.38 -10.69 27.53
N VAL A 212 8.06 -11.98 27.51
CA VAL A 212 7.73 -12.73 26.27
C VAL A 212 6.22 -12.67 26.00
N ASP A 213 5.40 -12.77 27.04
CA ASP A 213 3.93 -12.79 26.93
C ASP A 213 3.34 -11.41 26.56
N GLU A 214 3.91 -10.32 27.10
CA GLU A 214 3.58 -8.94 26.66
C GLU A 214 4.02 -8.70 25.19
N ARG A 215 5.11 -9.36 24.75
CA ARG A 215 5.69 -9.23 23.41
C ARG A 215 4.88 -9.96 22.34
N GLU A 216 4.24 -11.07 22.69
CA GLU A 216 3.29 -11.78 21.82
C GLU A 216 1.95 -11.03 21.73
N ARG A 217 1.56 -10.33 22.80
CA ARG A 217 0.41 -9.42 22.79
C ARG A 217 0.61 -8.22 21.87
N GLU A 218 1.79 -7.59 21.84
CA GLU A 218 2.08 -6.53 20.85
C GLU A 218 2.13 -7.05 19.40
N LEU A 219 2.49 -8.32 19.20
CA LEU A 219 2.51 -8.99 17.89
C LEU A 219 1.11 -9.33 17.36
N THR A 220 0.14 -9.50 18.26
CA THR A 220 -1.27 -9.73 17.93
C THR A 220 -2.12 -8.44 17.96
N MET A 221 -1.57 -7.33 18.49
CA MET A 221 -2.24 -6.03 18.61
C MET A 221 -1.96 -5.01 17.47
N LEU A 222 -1.39 -5.44 16.34
CA LEU A 222 -1.23 -4.63 15.11
C LEU A 222 -1.78 -5.36 13.89
#